data_AF-A0A7Y8CHB6-F1
#
_entry.id   AF-A0A7Y8CHB6-F1
#
_cell.length_a   1.000
_cell.length_b   1.000
_cell.length_c   1.000
_cell.angle_alpha   90.00
_cell.angle_beta   90.00
_cell.angle_gamma   90.00
#
_symmetry.space_group_name_H-M   'P 1'
#
loop_
_entity.id
_entity.type
_entity.pdbx_description
1 polymer ?
#
loop_
_entity_poly.entity_id
_entity_poly.type
_entity_poly.pdbx_seq_one_letter_code
_entity_poly.pdbx_strand_id
1 'polypeptide(L)'
;CQPLDLFNSADTEVRQALERRIAACAVQVANLAVALDVERITVGGGLYRQAALLAPMIEQLIQRVVPFPPALTTAHFTHDAPLWGAFSMAMEAAGLDAIAQPLIAAGKRIDLSGD
;
A
#
# COMPACT_ATOMS: atom_id res chain seq x y z
N CYS A 1 20.72 16.71 12.88
CA CYS A 1 20.37 16.64 11.45
C CYS A 1 18.91 16.26 11.33
N GLN A 2 18.05 17.16 10.84
CA GLN A 2 16.70 16.75 10.45
C GLN A 2 16.82 15.78 9.26
N PRO A 3 16.00 14.72 9.21
CA PRO A 3 15.95 13.84 8.04
C PRO A 3 15.50 14.66 6.82
N LEU A 4 16.21 14.49 5.70
CA LEU A 4 15.88 15.14 4.44
C LEU A 4 14.56 14.55 3.91
N ASP A 5 13.51 15.36 3.87
CA ASP A 5 12.24 14.98 3.25
C ASP A 5 12.36 15.10 1.72
N LEU A 6 12.69 13.98 1.09
CA LEU A 6 12.87 13.90 -0.37
C LEU A 6 11.60 14.24 -1.15
N PHE A 7 10.42 13.97 -0.58
CA PHE A 7 9.14 14.15 -1.27
C PHE A 7 8.73 15.63 -1.38
N ASN A 8 9.18 16.45 -0.42
CA ASN A 8 8.93 17.89 -0.39
C ASN A 8 10.15 18.73 -0.84
N SER A 9 11.18 18.10 -1.40
CA SER A 9 12.37 18.81 -1.86
C SER A 9 12.03 19.75 -3.04
N ALA A 10 12.47 21.00 -2.94
CA ALA A 10 12.42 21.97 -4.04
C ALA A 10 13.60 21.81 -5.02
N ASP A 11 14.60 21.00 -4.66
CA ASP A 11 15.76 20.73 -5.52
C ASP A 11 15.33 19.89 -6.73
N THR A 12 15.63 20.41 -7.92
CA THR A 12 15.27 19.77 -9.19
C THR A 12 15.99 18.44 -9.38
N GLU A 13 17.25 18.31 -8.96
CA GLU A 13 17.99 17.04 -9.10
C GLU A 13 17.38 15.95 -8.21
N VAL A 14 17.02 16.31 -6.98
CA VAL A 14 16.37 15.39 -6.03
C VAL A 14 15.02 14.93 -6.57
N ARG A 15 14.21 15.84 -7.13
CA ARG A 15 12.92 15.50 -7.74
C ARG A 15 13.08 14.55 -8.92
N GLN A 16 14.02 14.81 -9.83
CA GLN A 16 14.28 13.93 -10.97
C GLN A 16 14.80 12.56 -10.55
N ALA A 17 15.62 12.49 -9.50
CA ALA A 17 16.08 11.21 -8.95
C ALA A 17 14.91 10.41 -8.33
N LEU A 18 14.03 11.09 -7.60
CA LEU A 18 12.83 10.48 -7.01
C LEU A 18 11.87 9.97 -8.09
N GLU A 19 11.56 10.77 -9.11
CA GLU A 19 10.71 10.39 -10.24
C GLU A 19 11.25 9.15 -10.97
N ARG A 20 12.57 9.09 -11.25
CA ARG A 20 13.22 7.92 -11.84
C ARG A 20 13.07 6.67 -10.98
N ARG A 21 13.20 6.80 -9.65
CA ARG A 21 13.03 5.69 -8.72
C ARG A 21 11.58 5.20 -8.68
N ILE A 22 10.61 6.11 -8.69
CA ILE A 22 9.18 5.79 -8.70
C ILE A 22 8.81 5.10 -10.01
N ALA A 23 9.30 5.59 -11.15
CA ALA A 23 9.08 4.96 -12.45
C ALA A 23 9.62 3.51 -12.48
N ALA A 24 10.84 3.30 -11.96
CA ALA A 24 11.42 1.95 -11.86
C ALA A 24 10.59 1.02 -10.95
N CYS A 25 10.08 1.53 -9.82
CA CYS A 25 9.18 0.79 -8.94
C CYS A 25 7.87 0.42 -9.65
N ALA A 26 7.25 1.37 -10.35
CA ALA A 26 6.00 1.17 -11.05
C ALA A 26 6.11 0.09 -12.16
N VAL A 27 7.26 -0.01 -12.85
CA VAL A 27 7.51 -1.12 -13.80
C VAL A 27 7.53 -2.47 -13.09
N GLN A 28 8.14 -2.57 -11.91
CA GLN A 28 8.16 -3.82 -11.14
C GLN A 28 6.75 -4.20 -10.68
N VAL A 29 5.98 -3.23 -10.21
CA VAL A 29 4.57 -3.41 -9.84
C VAL A 29 3.74 -3.89 -11.03
N ALA A 30 3.93 -3.30 -12.21
CA ALA A 30 3.24 -3.73 -13.43
C ALA A 30 3.60 -5.17 -13.83
N ASN A 31 4.88 -5.55 -13.73
CA ASN A 31 5.30 -6.92 -14.00
C ASN A 31 4.63 -7.92 -13.06
N LEU A 32 4.51 -7.58 -11.77
CA LEU A 32 3.79 -8.41 -10.80
C LEU A 32 2.28 -8.47 -11.12
N ALA A 33 1.69 -7.35 -11.53
CA ALA A 33 0.28 -7.30 -11.91
C ALA A 33 -0.03 -8.24 -13.08
N VAL A 34 0.81 -8.24 -14.11
CA VAL A 34 0.68 -9.15 -15.26
C VAL A 34 0.96 -10.60 -14.87
N ALA A 35 2.00 -10.86 -14.06
CA ALA A 35 2.39 -12.21 -13.71
C ALA A 35 1.37 -12.92 -12.81
N LEU A 36 0.69 -12.18 -11.93
CA LEU A 36 -0.24 -12.70 -10.94
C LEU A 36 -1.71 -12.49 -11.31
N ASP A 37 -1.99 -11.72 -12.37
CA ASP A 37 -3.34 -11.34 -12.83
C ASP A 37 -4.23 -10.83 -11.68
N VAL A 38 -3.71 -9.86 -10.92
CA VAL A 38 -4.40 -9.33 -9.74
C VAL A 38 -5.47 -8.32 -10.14
N GLU A 39 -6.60 -8.31 -9.43
CA GLU A 39 -7.66 -7.32 -9.60
C GLU A 39 -7.33 -5.98 -8.91
N ARG A 40 -6.54 -6.03 -7.82
CA ARG A 40 -6.30 -4.89 -6.95
C ARG A 40 -4.88 -4.87 -6.40
N ILE A 41 -4.32 -3.67 -6.34
CA ILE A 41 -3.04 -3.39 -5.69
C ILE A 41 -3.31 -2.43 -4.53
N THR A 42 -2.79 -2.77 -3.37
CA THR A 42 -3.03 -2.01 -2.14
C THR A 42 -1.72 -1.42 -1.64
N VAL A 43 -1.69 -0.09 -1.45
CA VAL A 43 -0.50 0.62 -0.93
C VAL A 43 -0.67 0.89 0.56
N GLY A 44 0.32 0.50 1.37
CA GLY A 44 0.34 0.71 2.82
C GLY A 44 1.74 1.06 3.34
N GLY A 45 1.86 1.13 4.67
CA GLY A 45 3.14 1.41 5.35
C GLY A 45 3.61 2.86 5.23
N GLY A 46 4.89 3.12 5.49
CA GLY A 46 5.45 4.48 5.55
C GLY A 46 5.33 5.27 4.24
N LEU A 47 5.26 4.57 3.10
CA LEU A 47 5.03 5.17 1.78
C LEU A 47 3.61 5.73 1.60
N TYR A 48 2.64 5.22 2.37
CA TYR A 48 1.25 5.66 2.29
C TYR A 48 1.08 7.14 2.64
N ARG A 49 1.91 7.70 3.52
CA ARG A 49 1.89 9.15 3.82
C ARG A 49 2.16 10.01 2.59
N GLN A 50 2.81 9.42 1.58
CA GLN A 50 3.14 10.05 0.30
C GLN A 50 2.28 9.48 -0.84
N ALA A 51 1.22 8.72 -0.54
CA ALA A 51 0.38 8.06 -1.54
C ALA A 51 -0.25 9.04 -2.52
N ALA A 52 -0.62 10.25 -2.08
CA ALA A 52 -1.17 11.28 -2.96
C ALA A 52 -0.21 11.69 -4.09
N LEU A 53 1.11 11.61 -3.85
CA LEU A 53 2.13 11.90 -4.85
C LEU A 53 2.43 10.66 -5.72
N LEU A 54 2.46 9.48 -5.11
CA LEU A 54 2.88 8.23 -5.75
C LEU A 54 1.79 7.58 -6.59
N ALA A 55 0.55 7.58 -6.10
CA ALA A 55 -0.56 6.88 -6.72
C ALA A 55 -0.81 7.30 -8.17
N PRO A 56 -0.85 8.60 -8.52
CA PRO A 56 -1.09 9.02 -9.91
C PRO A 56 -0.01 8.51 -10.87
N MET A 57 1.26 8.53 -10.47
CA MET A 57 2.36 8.05 -11.32
C MET A 57 2.30 6.54 -11.53
N ILE A 58 1.98 5.79 -10.48
CA ILE A 58 1.84 4.33 -10.55
C ILE A 58 0.63 3.95 -11.41
N GLU A 59 -0.52 4.58 -11.19
CA GLU A 59 -1.74 4.37 -11.97
C GLU A 59 -1.52 4.66 -13.45
N GLN A 60 -0.91 5.81 -13.78
CA GLN A 60 -0.61 6.17 -15.16
C GLN A 60 0.29 5.16 -15.86
N LEU A 61 1.30 4.62 -15.16
CA LEU A 61 2.17 3.62 -15.75
C LEU A 61 1.44 2.30 -15.94
N ILE A 62 0.72 1.81 -14.91
CA ILE A 62 -0.02 0.55 -14.95
C ILE A 62 -1.07 0.58 -16.07
N GLN A 63 -1.85 1.66 -16.20
CA GLN A 63 -2.84 1.82 -17.26
C GLN A 63 -2.24 1.77 -18.67
N ARG A 64 -0.96 2.10 -18.83
CA ARG A 64 -0.29 2.09 -20.14
C ARG A 64 0.31 0.74 -20.50
N VAL A 65 0.68 -0.09 -19.53
CA VAL A 65 1.49 -1.29 -19.75
C VAL A 65 0.80 -2.60 -19.37
N VAL A 66 -0.26 -2.55 -18.57
CA VAL A 66 -1.01 -3.72 -18.12
C VAL A 66 -2.31 -3.83 -18.92
N PRO A 67 -2.59 -4.96 -19.61
CA PRO A 67 -3.78 -5.11 -20.46
C PRO A 67 -5.11 -4.93 -19.71
N PHE A 68 -5.20 -5.48 -18.50
CA PHE A 68 -6.32 -5.35 -17.59
C PHE A 68 -5.82 -4.64 -16.32
N PRO A 69 -5.81 -3.31 -16.28
CA PRO A 69 -5.13 -2.58 -15.22
C PRO A 69 -5.85 -2.80 -13.88
N PRO A 70 -5.17 -3.28 -12.83
CA PRO A 70 -5.75 -3.42 -11.50
C PRO A 70 -6.12 -2.07 -10.88
N ALA A 71 -7.09 -2.09 -9.98
CA ALA A 71 -7.41 -0.93 -9.17
C ALA A 71 -6.30 -0.68 -8.13
N LEU A 72 -5.73 0.53 -8.12
CA LEU A 72 -4.87 0.97 -7.03
C LEU A 72 -5.75 1.46 -5.87
N THR A 73 -5.53 0.93 -4.68
CA THR A 73 -6.38 1.21 -3.51
C THR A 73 -5.56 1.45 -2.24
N THR A 74 -6.20 2.12 -1.29
CA THR A 74 -5.64 2.34 0.04
C THR A 74 -5.75 1.08 0.90
N ALA A 75 -4.68 0.76 1.63
CA ALA A 75 -4.72 -0.28 2.66
C ALA A 75 -5.75 0.05 3.74
N HIS A 76 -6.64 -0.90 4.02
CA HIS A 76 -7.61 -0.77 5.12
C HIS A 76 -6.88 -0.59 6.47
N PHE A 77 -5.87 -1.41 6.72
CA PHE A 77 -4.99 -1.29 7.88
C PHE A 77 -3.72 -0.54 7.48
N THR A 78 -3.70 0.78 7.67
CA THR A 78 -2.63 1.65 7.13
C THR A 78 -1.29 1.44 7.84
N HIS A 79 -1.30 1.47 9.17
CA HIS A 79 -0.08 1.44 10.01
C HIS A 79 0.11 0.11 10.73
N ASP A 80 -0.96 -0.66 10.90
CA ASP A 80 -1.06 -1.85 11.74
C ASP A 80 -1.35 -3.13 10.93
N ALA A 81 -1.39 -3.05 9.59
CA ALA A 81 -1.56 -4.23 8.72
C ALA A 81 -0.65 -5.41 9.10
N PRO A 82 0.67 -5.21 9.34
CA PRO A 82 1.53 -6.32 9.73
C PRO A 82 1.15 -6.94 11.08
N LEU A 83 0.67 -6.12 12.03
CA LEU A 83 0.24 -6.59 13.34
C LEU A 83 -1.04 -7.43 13.24
N TRP A 84 -2.02 -6.95 12.48
CA TRP A 84 -3.26 -7.71 12.21
C TRP A 84 -2.97 -9.01 11.46
N GLY A 85 -2.07 -8.99 10.48
CA GLY A 85 -1.63 -10.19 9.78
C GLY A 85 -0.97 -11.20 10.72
N ALA A 86 -0.02 -10.75 11.54
CA ALA A 86 0.65 -11.60 12.52
C ALA A 86 -0.32 -12.20 13.55
N PHE A 87 -1.25 -11.37 14.05
CA PHE A 87 -2.28 -11.83 14.99
C PHE A 87 -3.22 -12.86 14.36
N SER A 88 -3.67 -12.63 13.12
CA SER A 88 -4.49 -13.57 12.37
C SER A 88 -3.78 -14.91 12.19
N MET A 89 -2.50 -14.90 11.80
CA MET A 89 -1.70 -16.14 11.65
C MET A 89 -1.51 -16.87 12.99
N ALA A 90 -1.32 -16.13 14.09
CA ALA A 90 -1.18 -16.74 15.42
C ALA A 90 -2.49 -17.40 15.90
N MET A 91 -3.64 -16.80 15.61
CA MET A 91 -4.95 -17.35 15.93
C MET A 91 -5.23 -18.64 15.14
N GLU A 92 -4.91 -18.65 13.84
CA GLU A 92 -5.01 -19.83 12.97
C GLU A 92 -4.12 -20.96 13.50
N ALA A 93 -2.85 -20.66 13.81
CA ALA A 93 -1.91 -21.65 14.35
C ALA A 93 -2.33 -22.22 15.71
N ALA A 94 -3.07 -21.45 16.52
CA ALA A 94 -3.62 -21.88 17.80
C ALA A 94 -4.98 -22.60 17.68
N GLY A 95 -5.57 -22.69 16.48
CA GLY A 95 -6.88 -23.29 16.25
C GLY A 95 -8.05 -22.45 16.79
N LEU A 96 -7.89 -21.13 16.88
CA LEU A 96 -8.84 -20.20 17.49
C LEU A 96 -9.71 -19.44 16.46
N ASP A 97 -9.75 -19.88 15.20
CA ASP A 97 -10.41 -19.16 14.10
C ASP A 97 -11.90 -18.89 14.31
N ALA A 98 -12.60 -19.81 14.98
CA ALA A 98 -14.01 -19.68 15.31
C ALA A 98 -14.31 -18.48 16.24
N ILE A 99 -13.32 -18.03 17.01
CA ILE A 99 -13.38 -16.84 17.87
C ILE A 99 -12.84 -15.60 17.13
N ALA A 100 -11.92 -15.80 16.18
CA ALA A 100 -11.22 -14.72 15.49
C ALA A 100 -12.11 -13.96 14.50
N GLN A 101 -12.98 -14.63 13.75
CA GLN A 101 -13.83 -13.99 12.74
C GLN A 101 -14.71 -12.84 13.28
N PRO A 102 -15.44 -12.99 14.40
CA PRO A 102 -16.17 -11.88 14.97
C PRO A 102 -15.26 -10.75 15.51
N LEU A 103 -14.04 -11.05 15.97
CA LEU A 103 -13.10 -10.04 16.46
C LEU A 103 -12.44 -9.24 15.33
N ILE A 104 -12.03 -9.89 14.25
CA ILE A 104 -11.54 -9.23 13.02
C ILE A 104 -12.66 -8.36 12.42
N ALA A 105 -13.89 -8.86 12.39
CA ALA A 105 -15.06 -8.09 11.98
C ALA A 105 -15.40 -6.95 12.97
N ALA A 106 -15.07 -7.08 14.26
CA ALA A 106 -15.25 -6.03 15.27
C ALA A 106 -14.16 -4.96 15.23
N GLY A 107 -12.94 -5.26 14.76
CA GLY A 107 -11.92 -4.25 14.42
C GLY A 107 -12.44 -3.21 13.42
N LYS A 108 -13.38 -3.63 12.55
CA LYS A 108 -14.16 -2.78 11.64
C LYS A 108 -15.08 -1.75 12.33
N ARG A 109 -15.26 -1.84 13.66
CA ARG A 109 -16.14 -0.97 14.46
C ARG A 109 -15.39 0.07 15.30
N ILE A 110 -14.06 0.05 15.32
CA ILE A 110 -13.25 0.94 16.16
C ILE A 110 -12.82 2.22 15.41
N ASP A 111 -13.21 2.42 14.14
CA ASP A 111 -12.92 3.67 13.40
C ASP A 111 -14.06 4.72 13.38
N LEU A 112 -15.22 4.41 13.97
CA LEU A 112 -16.33 5.37 14.06
C LEU A 112 -16.30 6.11 15.39
N SER A 113 -15.28 6.94 15.62
CA SER A 113 -15.30 8.13 16.50
C SER A 113 -13.94 8.83 16.40
N GLY A 114 -13.70 9.48 15.27
CA GLY A 114 -12.83 10.65 15.26
C GLY A 114 -13.67 11.86 15.62
N ASP A 115 -13.61 12.26 16.88
CA ASP A 115 -13.67 13.65 17.35
C ASP A 115 -12.49 13.85 18.31
#